data_AF-Q13T88-F1
#
_entry.id   AF-Q13T88-F1
#
_cell.length_a   1.000
_cell.length_b   1.000
_cell.length_c   1.000
_cell.angle_alpha   90.00
_cell.angle_beta   90.00
_cell.angle_gamma   90.00
#
_symmetry.space_group_name_H-M   'P 1'
#
loop_
_entity.id
_entity.type
_entity.pdbx_description
1 polymer ?
#
loop_
_entity_poly.entity_id
_entity_poly.type
_entity_poly.pdbx_seq_one_letter_code
_entity_poly.pdbx_strand_id
1 'polypeptide(L)'
;MSGEQNDQQCSDIPRRLAERIRCARELFDLSLHALSEKAQVDRKSLRSIEAAEFNPSVKTLERIANAFDMTIAELFGASRGSIPSSLLDAPTLVALNVKRLRRAKDWNAADLAERTLMKAAYVSLLETGKCGCTLRTLLRLAAGFQVDVVQLLTHPAPHER
;
A
#
# COMPACT_ATOMS: atom_id res chain seq x y z
N MET A 1 17.65 -25.49 6.81
CA MET A 1 17.33 -24.83 5.52
C MET A 1 16.12 -23.94 5.74
N SER A 2 16.29 -22.64 5.97
CA SER A 2 15.21 -21.63 5.97
C SER A 2 15.87 -20.26 6.12
N GLY A 3 16.47 -19.74 5.05
CA GLY A 3 17.25 -18.50 5.10
C GLY A 3 17.26 -17.70 3.81
N GLU A 4 16.31 -17.90 2.90
CA GLU A 4 16.40 -17.35 1.53
C GLU A 4 15.15 -16.59 1.05
N GLN A 5 14.24 -16.17 1.94
CA GLN A 5 13.01 -15.50 1.48
C GLN A 5 13.06 -13.96 1.43
N ASN A 6 14.04 -13.26 2.02
CA ASN A 6 13.89 -11.82 2.25
C ASN A 6 14.47 -10.86 1.18
N ASP A 7 15.36 -11.33 0.29
CA ASP A 7 16.00 -10.45 -0.71
C ASP A 7 15.18 -10.30 -2.02
N GLN A 8 14.37 -11.31 -2.37
CA GLN A 8 13.52 -11.28 -3.56
C GLN A 8 12.20 -10.51 -3.33
N GLN A 9 11.85 -10.25 -2.06
CA GLN A 9 10.54 -9.74 -1.66
C GLN A 9 10.27 -8.32 -2.15
N CYS A 10 11.30 -7.49 -2.36
CA CYS A 10 11.12 -6.06 -2.65
C CYS A 10 10.97 -5.73 -4.15
N SER A 11 11.46 -6.58 -5.06
CA SER A 11 11.33 -6.38 -6.52
C SER A 11 10.05 -6.98 -7.10
N ASP A 12 9.46 -7.97 -6.40
CA ASP A 12 8.28 -8.69 -6.86
C ASP A 12 6.95 -8.13 -6.35
N ILE A 13 6.93 -7.18 -5.39
CA ILE A 13 5.64 -6.65 -4.88
C ILE A 13 4.77 -6.03 -5.99
N PRO A 14 5.29 -5.16 -6.89
CA PRO A 14 4.48 -4.61 -7.98
C PRO A 14 3.92 -5.69 -8.91
N ARG A 15 4.72 -6.74 -9.19
CA ARG A 15 4.32 -7.88 -10.02
C ARG A 15 3.23 -8.71 -9.35
N ARG A 16 3.42 -9.09 -8.09
CA ARG A 16 2.41 -9.84 -7.31
C ARG A 16 1.12 -9.06 -7.15
N LEU A 17 1.20 -7.74 -6.95
CA LEU A 17 0.04 -6.86 -6.90
C LEU A 17 -0.73 -6.87 -8.24
N ALA A 18 -0.01 -6.73 -9.35
CA ALA A 18 -0.56 -6.77 -10.70
C ALA A 18 -1.26 -8.10 -10.99
N GLU A 19 -0.60 -9.22 -10.69
CA GLU A 19 -1.17 -10.56 -10.82
C GLU A 19 -2.42 -10.73 -9.97
N ARG A 20 -2.42 -10.25 -8.72
CA ARG A 20 -3.59 -10.32 -7.83
C ARG A 20 -4.76 -9.50 -8.34
N ILE A 21 -4.52 -8.29 -8.84
CA ILE A 21 -5.56 -7.47 -9.47
C ILE A 21 -6.16 -8.21 -10.67
N ARG A 22 -5.30 -8.81 -11.51
CA ARG A 22 -5.73 -9.60 -12.66
C ARG A 22 -6.55 -10.82 -12.25
N CYS A 23 -6.07 -11.62 -11.29
CA CYS A 23 -6.79 -12.79 -10.79
C CYS A 23 -8.13 -12.41 -10.14
N ALA A 24 -8.17 -11.32 -9.36
CA ALA A 24 -9.42 -10.81 -8.81
C ALA A 24 -10.38 -10.41 -9.93
N ARG A 25 -9.90 -9.65 -10.93
CA ARG A 25 -10.70 -9.26 -12.08
C ARG A 25 -11.29 -10.48 -12.82
N GLU A 26 -10.50 -11.52 -13.05
CA GLU A 26 -10.94 -12.77 -13.67
C GLU A 26 -11.93 -13.54 -12.78
N LEU A 27 -11.74 -13.58 -11.46
CA LEU A 27 -12.64 -14.23 -10.51
C LEU A 27 -14.01 -13.55 -10.42
N PHE A 28 -14.05 -12.22 -10.52
CA PHE A 28 -15.29 -11.43 -10.54
C PHE A 28 -15.92 -11.32 -11.94
N ASP A 29 -15.37 -12.00 -12.95
CA ASP A 29 -15.80 -11.94 -14.36
C ASP A 29 -15.94 -10.51 -14.90
N LEU A 30 -14.98 -9.64 -14.51
CA LEU A 30 -14.95 -8.25 -14.91
C LEU A 30 -14.05 -8.05 -16.13
N SER A 31 -14.53 -7.32 -17.13
CA SER A 31 -13.67 -6.79 -18.18
C SER A 31 -12.82 -5.62 -17.66
N LEU A 32 -11.71 -5.31 -18.33
CA LEU A 32 -10.92 -4.10 -18.03
C LEU A 32 -11.77 -2.82 -18.09
N HIS A 33 -12.78 -2.80 -18.97
CA HIS A 33 -13.74 -1.70 -19.06
C HIS A 33 -14.63 -1.63 -17.81
N ALA A 34 -15.20 -2.77 -17.39
CA ALA A 34 -16.07 -2.81 -16.21
C ALA A 34 -15.30 -2.43 -14.93
N LEU A 35 -14.05 -2.89 -14.79
CA LEU A 35 -13.19 -2.48 -13.68
C LEU A 35 -12.80 -1.00 -13.75
N SER A 36 -12.53 -0.46 -14.94
CA SER A 36 -12.24 0.96 -15.16
C SER A 36 -13.37 1.85 -14.68
N GLU A 37 -14.61 1.52 -15.06
CA GLU A 37 -15.81 2.23 -14.64
C GLU A 37 -16.03 2.11 -13.13
N LYS A 38 -15.94 0.89 -12.58
CA LYS A 38 -16.17 0.64 -11.15
C LYS A 38 -15.13 1.32 -10.26
N ALA A 39 -13.86 1.30 -10.65
CA ALA A 39 -12.76 1.93 -9.91
C ALA A 39 -12.60 3.42 -10.26
N GLN A 40 -13.28 3.97 -11.26
CA GLN A 40 -13.02 5.32 -11.78
C GLN A 40 -11.51 5.56 -12.06
N VAL A 41 -10.88 4.57 -12.69
CA VAL A 41 -9.47 4.61 -13.12
C VAL A 41 -9.43 4.38 -14.61
N ASP A 42 -8.61 5.15 -15.33
CA ASP A 42 -8.50 5.03 -16.78
C ASP A 42 -8.02 3.63 -17.23
N ARG A 43 -8.61 3.12 -18.32
CA ARG A 43 -8.30 1.79 -18.88
C ARG A 43 -6.80 1.60 -19.18
N LYS A 44 -6.13 2.63 -19.70
CA LYS A 44 -4.69 2.56 -19.99
C LYS A 44 -3.89 2.42 -18.70
N SER A 45 -4.30 3.14 -17.65
CA SER A 45 -3.68 3.05 -16.32
C SER A 45 -3.87 1.66 -15.72
N LEU A 46 -5.08 1.08 -15.77
CA LEU A 46 -5.33 -0.28 -15.29
C LEU A 46 -4.50 -1.33 -16.04
N ARG A 47 -4.39 -1.21 -17.37
CA ARG A 47 -3.56 -2.10 -18.18
C ARG A 47 -2.09 -2.03 -17.78
N SER A 48 -1.54 -0.83 -17.59
CA SER A 48 -0.16 -0.67 -17.15
C SER A 48 0.07 -1.12 -15.70
N ILE A 49 -0.97 -1.07 -14.85
CA ILE A 49 -0.93 -1.65 -13.50
C ILE A 49 -0.88 -3.19 -13.58
N GLU A 50 -1.73 -3.83 -14.39
CA GLU A 50 -1.71 -5.29 -14.59
C GLU A 50 -0.41 -5.79 -15.25
N ALA A 51 0.32 -4.92 -15.95
CA ALA A 51 1.66 -5.21 -16.48
C ALA A 51 2.80 -4.96 -15.47
N ALA A 52 2.51 -4.47 -14.26
CA ALA A 52 3.48 -4.02 -13.27
C ALA A 52 4.44 -2.91 -13.75
N GLU A 53 4.08 -2.20 -14.81
CA GLU A 53 4.86 -1.10 -15.41
C GLU A 53 4.50 0.28 -14.84
N PHE A 54 3.34 0.37 -14.17
CA PHE A 54 2.85 1.61 -13.59
C PHE A 54 3.15 1.72 -12.10
N ASN A 55 3.39 2.95 -11.62
CA ASN A 55 3.52 3.26 -10.19
C ASN A 55 2.22 3.93 -9.70
N PRO A 56 1.18 3.15 -9.33
CA PRO A 56 -0.09 3.71 -8.92
C PRO A 56 0.03 4.50 -7.62
N SER A 57 -0.80 5.53 -7.49
CA SER A 57 -0.97 6.23 -6.23
C SER A 57 -1.76 5.36 -5.24
N VAL A 58 -1.59 5.61 -3.95
CA VAL A 58 -2.38 4.93 -2.91
C VAL A 58 -3.88 5.15 -3.12
N LYS A 59 -4.29 6.35 -3.59
CA LYS A 59 -5.69 6.63 -3.96
C LYS A 59 -6.18 5.79 -5.14
N THR A 60 -5.32 5.53 -6.12
CA THR A 60 -5.66 4.65 -7.25
C THR A 60 -5.84 3.21 -6.76
N LEU A 61 -4.95 2.74 -5.87
CA LEU A 61 -5.05 1.41 -5.27
C LEU A 61 -6.30 1.28 -4.39
N GLU A 62 -6.63 2.30 -3.61
CA GLU A 62 -7.85 2.40 -2.81
C GLU A 62 -9.10 2.23 -3.66
N ARG A 63 -9.18 2.96 -4.78
CA ARG A 63 -10.30 2.86 -5.71
C ARG A 63 -10.45 1.46 -6.31
N ILE A 64 -9.34 0.83 -6.69
CA ILE A 64 -9.34 -0.55 -7.21
C ILE A 64 -9.79 -1.52 -6.13
N ALA A 65 -9.29 -1.38 -4.90
CA ALA A 65 -9.68 -2.22 -3.77
C ALA A 65 -11.19 -2.07 -3.47
N ASN A 66 -11.69 -0.83 -3.42
CA ASN A 66 -13.12 -0.54 -3.25
C ASN A 66 -13.97 -1.12 -4.38
N ALA A 67 -13.45 -1.17 -5.62
CA ALA A 67 -14.15 -1.82 -6.73
C ALA A 67 -14.30 -3.35 -6.54
N PHE A 68 -13.49 -3.98 -5.70
CA PHE A 68 -13.61 -5.39 -5.34
C PHE A 68 -14.26 -5.60 -3.96
N ASP A 69 -14.73 -4.53 -3.31
CA ASP A 69 -15.20 -4.55 -1.91
C ASP A 69 -14.13 -5.11 -0.96
N MET A 70 -12.86 -4.79 -1.24
CA MET A 70 -11.67 -5.21 -0.49
C MET A 70 -10.94 -3.99 0.09
N THR A 71 -10.13 -4.22 1.11
CA THR A 71 -9.15 -3.26 1.60
C THR A 71 -7.87 -3.28 0.75
N ILE A 72 -7.08 -2.20 0.80
CA ILE A 72 -5.77 -2.18 0.13
C ILE A 72 -4.87 -3.28 0.70
N ALA A 73 -4.91 -3.52 2.02
CA ALA A 73 -4.16 -4.59 2.66
C ALA A 73 -4.50 -5.98 2.08
N GLU A 74 -5.77 -6.28 1.84
CA GLU A 74 -6.21 -7.53 1.19
C GLU A 74 -5.73 -7.64 -0.26
N LEU A 75 -5.65 -6.51 -0.97
CA LEU A 75 -5.07 -6.45 -2.31
C LEU A 75 -3.59 -6.88 -2.30
N PHE A 76 -2.84 -6.55 -1.24
CA PHE A 76 -1.46 -7.01 -1.02
C PHE A 76 -1.36 -8.40 -0.40
N GLY A 77 -2.44 -8.92 0.19
CA GLY A 77 -2.54 -10.31 0.65
C GLY A 77 -2.70 -10.50 2.14
N ALA A 78 -3.11 -9.46 2.86
CA ALA A 78 -3.62 -9.62 4.20
C ALA A 78 -4.79 -10.62 4.24
N SER A 79 -4.84 -11.44 5.29
CA SER A 79 -5.97 -12.33 5.54
C SER A 79 -7.25 -11.51 5.78
N ARG A 80 -8.39 -11.97 5.24
CA ARG A 80 -9.71 -11.34 5.44
C ARG A 80 -9.96 -11.16 6.94
N GLY A 81 -10.23 -9.92 7.37
CA GLY A 81 -10.37 -9.55 8.79
C GLY A 81 -9.68 -8.24 9.18
N SER A 82 -8.95 -7.62 8.25
CA SER A 82 -8.48 -6.25 8.40
C SER A 82 -9.70 -5.33 8.42
N ILE A 83 -9.85 -4.52 9.47
CA ILE A 83 -10.96 -3.57 9.63
C ILE A 83 -11.11 -2.77 8.32
N PRO A 84 -12.31 -2.68 7.73
CA PRO A 84 -12.52 -1.93 6.50
C PRO A 84 -11.98 -0.51 6.68
N SER A 85 -11.29 0.00 5.65
CA SER A 85 -10.79 1.39 5.59
C SER A 85 -11.93 2.43 5.54
N SER A 86 -13.16 2.08 5.93
CA SER A 86 -14.36 2.88 5.79
C SER A 86 -14.44 4.08 6.75
N LEU A 87 -13.50 4.22 7.69
CA LEU A 87 -13.39 5.37 8.58
C LEU A 87 -12.34 6.41 8.15
N LEU A 88 -11.35 6.04 7.33
CA LEU A 88 -10.23 6.90 6.97
C LEU A 88 -9.76 6.65 5.54
N ASP A 89 -9.49 7.72 4.80
CA ASP A 89 -8.82 7.65 3.50
C ASP A 89 -7.47 6.94 3.63
N ALA A 90 -7.11 6.14 2.63
CA ALA A 90 -5.87 5.37 2.63
C ALA A 90 -4.59 6.19 2.87
N PRO A 91 -4.40 7.41 2.33
CA PRO A 91 -3.26 8.26 2.67
C PRO A 91 -3.20 8.61 4.17
N THR A 92 -4.35 8.81 4.80
CA THR A 92 -4.46 9.12 6.24
C THR A 92 -4.11 7.90 7.08
N LEU A 93 -4.54 6.71 6.67
CA LEU A 93 -4.15 5.46 7.33
C LEU A 93 -2.64 5.23 7.30
N VAL A 94 -2.01 5.43 6.14
CA VAL A 94 -0.55 5.32 5.98
C VAL A 94 0.16 6.33 6.88
N ALA A 95 -0.31 7.58 6.92
CA ALA A 95 0.25 8.63 7.77
C ALA A 95 0.21 8.25 9.25
N LEU A 96 -0.93 7.72 9.72
CA LEU A 96 -1.11 7.26 11.10
C LEU A 96 -0.16 6.12 11.43
N ASN A 97 -0.06 5.11 10.56
CA ASN A 97 0.82 3.96 10.77
C ASN A 97 2.29 4.33 10.74
N VAL A 98 2.71 5.21 9.83
CA VAL A 98 4.08 5.72 9.79
C VAL A 98 4.44 6.42 11.10
N LYS A 99 3.56 7.30 11.59
CA LYS A 99 3.76 8.00 12.87
C LYS A 99 3.81 7.03 14.05
N ARG A 100 2.96 6.00 14.04
CA ARG A 100 2.92 4.96 15.08
C ARG A 100 4.21 4.13 15.09
N LEU A 101 4.60 3.57 13.95
CA LEU A 101 5.81 2.73 13.80
C LEU A 101 7.08 3.51 14.17
N ARG A 102 7.13 4.78 13.78
CA ARG A 102 8.22 5.67 14.13
C ARG A 102 8.34 5.85 15.65
N ARG A 103 7.23 6.13 16.34
CA ARG A 103 7.20 6.27 17.81
C ARG A 103 7.53 4.97 18.53
N ALA A 104 7.06 3.83 18.03
CA ALA A 104 7.36 2.52 18.61
C ALA A 104 8.85 2.15 18.52
N LYS A 105 9.61 2.79 17.62
CA LYS A 105 11.06 2.63 17.46
C LYS A 105 11.87 3.79 18.06
N ASP A 106 11.22 4.71 18.79
CA ASP A 106 11.81 5.95 19.33
C ASP A 106 12.45 6.86 18.26
N TRP A 107 11.99 6.77 17.02
CA TRP A 107 12.51 7.58 15.92
C TRP A 107 11.82 8.95 15.87
N ASN A 108 12.55 9.98 15.46
CA ASN A 108 12.01 11.28 15.05
C ASN A 108 11.83 11.35 13.51
N ALA A 109 11.20 12.41 13.00
CA ALA A 109 10.93 12.53 11.56
C ALA A 109 12.21 12.60 10.70
N ALA A 110 13.31 13.12 11.25
CA ALA A 110 14.62 13.13 10.59
C ALA A 110 15.25 11.72 10.58
N ASP A 111 15.13 10.96 11.67
CA ASP A 111 15.63 9.58 11.71
C ASP A 111 14.92 8.72 10.65
N LEU A 112 13.59 8.86 10.53
CA LEU A 112 12.84 8.16 9.48
C LEU A 112 13.27 8.60 8.08
N ALA A 113 13.49 9.90 7.89
CA ALA A 113 13.94 10.46 6.61
C ALA A 113 15.29 9.88 6.19
N GLU A 114 16.23 9.75 7.13
CA GLU A 114 17.54 9.14 6.91
C GLU A 114 17.41 7.66 6.53
N ARG A 115 16.61 6.88 7.28
CA ARG A 115 16.43 5.44 7.05
C ARG A 115 15.68 5.11 5.76
N THR A 116 14.82 6.01 5.29
CA THR A 116 14.03 5.82 4.07
C THR A 116 14.65 6.52 2.86
N LEU A 117 15.80 7.21 3.05
CA LEU A 117 16.46 8.06 2.05
C LEU A 117 15.49 9.10 1.47
N MET A 118 14.63 9.66 2.32
CA MET A 118 13.66 10.70 1.97
C MET A 118 14.05 12.04 2.60
N LYS A 119 13.50 13.14 2.06
CA LYS A 119 13.64 14.45 2.69
C LYS A 119 12.72 14.55 3.91
N ALA A 120 13.21 15.09 5.02
CA ALA A 120 12.40 15.27 6.24
C ALA A 120 11.10 16.06 5.99
N ALA A 121 11.13 17.06 5.11
CA ALA A 121 9.93 17.80 4.71
C ALA A 121 8.87 16.91 4.03
N TYR A 122 9.29 15.91 3.26
CA TYR A 122 8.39 14.94 2.63
C TYR A 122 7.77 14.00 3.66
N VAL A 123 8.55 13.55 4.65
CA VAL A 123 8.05 12.76 5.78
C VAL A 123 7.01 13.55 6.58
N SER A 124 7.26 14.83 6.86
CA SER A 124 6.29 15.70 7.52
C SER A 124 5.00 15.83 6.73
N LEU A 125 5.07 16.05 5.41
CA LEU A 125 3.89 16.09 4.54
C LEU A 125 3.14 14.76 4.54
N LEU A 126 3.86 13.65 4.56
CA LEU A 126 3.27 12.32 4.64
C LEU A 126 2.51 12.13 5.95
N GLU A 127 3.08 12.52 7.10
CA GLU A 127 2.43 12.42 8.41
C GLU A 127 1.16 13.29 8.53
N THR A 128 0.95 14.27 7.65
CA THR A 128 -0.30 15.06 7.61
C THR A 128 -1.46 14.36 6.87
N GLY A 129 -1.22 13.22 6.22
CA GLY A 129 -2.23 12.52 5.40
C GLY A 129 -2.55 13.21 4.06
N LYS A 130 -1.97 14.39 3.79
CA LYS A 130 -2.22 15.17 2.57
C LYS A 130 -1.34 14.76 1.38
N CYS A 131 -0.39 13.84 1.58
CA CYS A 131 0.56 13.47 0.54
C CYS A 131 0.00 12.37 -0.37
N GLY A 132 0.07 12.59 -1.69
CA GLY A 132 -0.15 11.56 -2.70
C GLY A 132 0.97 10.53 -2.67
N CYS A 133 0.88 9.57 -1.75
CA CYS A 133 1.84 8.49 -1.65
C CYS A 133 1.70 7.59 -2.90
N THR A 134 2.82 7.12 -3.42
CA THR A 134 2.85 6.13 -4.51
C THR A 134 3.25 4.76 -3.98
N LEU A 135 3.00 3.69 -4.74
CA LEU A 135 3.45 2.34 -4.39
C LEU A 135 4.95 2.31 -4.07
N ARG A 136 5.80 2.93 -4.91
CA ARG A 136 7.24 3.03 -4.63
C ARG A 136 7.57 3.73 -3.31
N THR A 137 6.77 4.72 -2.90
CA THR A 137 6.94 5.43 -1.63
C THR A 137 6.62 4.50 -0.47
N LEU A 138 5.51 3.76 -0.55
CA LEU A 138 5.15 2.75 0.45
C LEU A 138 6.21 1.67 0.59
N LEU A 139 6.76 1.19 -0.53
CA LEU A 139 7.82 0.18 -0.51
C LEU A 139 9.10 0.72 0.15
N ARG A 140 9.47 1.98 -0.11
CA ARG A 140 10.61 2.61 0.59
C ARG A 140 10.38 2.75 2.09
N LEU A 141 9.17 3.12 2.50
CA LEU A 141 8.81 3.21 3.91
C LEU A 141 8.88 1.83 4.57
N ALA A 142 8.28 0.82 3.94
CA ALA A 142 8.28 -0.56 4.41
C ALA A 142 9.73 -1.07 4.60
N ALA A 143 10.59 -0.85 3.60
CA ALA A 143 12.00 -1.19 3.66
C ALA A 143 12.74 -0.42 4.77
N GLY A 144 12.51 0.89 4.91
CA GLY A 144 13.15 1.71 5.95
C GLY A 144 12.72 1.33 7.36
N PHE A 145 11.47 0.88 7.54
CA PHE A 145 10.97 0.35 8.81
C PHE A 145 11.30 -1.13 9.05
N GLN A 146 11.74 -1.85 8.00
CA GLN A 146 11.91 -3.31 7.98
C GLN A 146 10.62 -4.05 8.36
N VAL A 147 9.50 -3.59 7.80
CA VAL A 147 8.17 -4.20 7.99
C VAL A 147 7.54 -4.53 6.65
N ASP A 148 6.55 -5.41 6.65
CA ASP A 148 5.75 -5.67 5.46
C ASP A 148 4.91 -4.44 5.08
N VAL A 149 4.74 -4.18 3.78
CA VAL A 149 3.90 -3.09 3.27
C VAL A 149 2.46 -3.17 3.79
N VAL A 150 1.96 -4.39 4.04
CA VAL A 150 0.65 -4.63 4.64
C VAL A 150 0.52 -3.96 6.01
N GLN A 151 1.58 -3.90 6.82
CA GLN A 151 1.53 -3.23 8.13
C GLN A 151 1.31 -1.73 8.03
N LEU A 152 1.75 -1.09 6.94
CA LEU A 152 1.48 0.33 6.69
C LEU A 152 0.03 0.58 6.27
N LEU A 153 -0.64 -0.45 5.76
CA LEU A 153 -1.98 -0.40 5.17
C LEU A 153 -3.05 -1.05 6.05
N THR A 154 -2.68 -1.56 7.22
CA THR A 154 -3.61 -2.22 8.15
C THR A 154 -3.91 -1.28 9.30
N HIS A 155 -5.19 -1.17 9.70
CA HIS A 155 -5.53 -0.44 10.92
C HIS A 155 -4.85 -1.13 12.12
N PRO A 156 -4.17 -0.39 13.01
CA PRO A 156 -3.61 -0.98 14.21
C PRO A 156 -4.74 -1.63 15.02
N ALA A 157 -4.71 -2.96 15.16
CA ALA A 157 -5.67 -3.62 16.03
C ALA A 157 -5.51 -3.05 17.47
N PRO A 158 -6.60 -2.93 18.25
CA PRO A 158 -6.57 -2.24 19.54
C PRO A 158 -5.79 -2.98 20.66
N HIS A 159 -4.95 -3.96 20.36
CA HIS A 159 -4.26 -4.77 21.36
C HIS A 159 -2.74 -4.80 21.10
N GLU A 160 -2.04 -3.80 21.60
CA GLU A 160 -0.68 -3.95 22.15
C GLU A 160 -0.58 -2.89 23.26
N ARG A 161 -1.01 -3.30 24.46
CA ARG A 161 -0.75 -2.62 25.74
C ARG A 161 0.48 -3.22 26.36
#